data_AF-A0A6G1IHP2-F1
#
_entry.id   AF-A0A6G1IHP2-F1
#
_cell.length_a   1.000
_cell.length_b   1.000
_cell.length_c   1.000
_cell.angle_alpha   90.00
_cell.angle_beta   90.00
_cell.angle_gamma   90.00
#
_symmetry.space_group_name_H-M   'P 1'
#
loop_
_entity.id
_entity.type
_entity.pdbx_description
1 polymer ?
#
loop_
_entity_poly.entity_id
_entity_poly.type
_entity_poly.pdbx_seq_one_letter_code
_entity_poly.pdbx_strand_id
1 'polypeptide(L)'
;MDRASQALAKDLPLNVRGTYVARSDLSGVPLTTIWHREHGRPSIEEKARGQQYLTPEEEKALVSFLLLMSDLGQPVRVKFIPSLALILAR
;
A
#
# COMPACT_ATOMS: atom_id res chain seq x y z
N MET A 1 3.31 -8.69 -4.35
CA MET A 1 2.48 -8.54 -5.56
C MET A 1 1.02 -8.66 -5.17
N ASP A 2 0.22 -7.64 -5.49
CA ASP A 2 -1.22 -7.67 -5.27
C ASP A 2 -1.92 -8.70 -6.17
N ARG A 3 -3.17 -9.03 -5.85
CA ARG A 3 -3.96 -10.07 -6.53
C ARG A 3 -4.10 -9.81 -8.04
N ALA A 4 -4.20 -8.56 -8.48
CA ALA A 4 -4.32 -8.24 -9.90
C ALA A 4 -2.98 -8.39 -10.63
N SER A 5 -1.86 -8.00 -10.00
CA SER A 5 -0.52 -8.27 -10.54
C SER A 5 -0.25 -9.76 -10.68
N GLN A 6 -0.67 -10.57 -9.71
CA GLN A 6 -0.60 -12.03 -9.80
C GLN A 6 -1.47 -12.57 -10.95
N ALA A 7 -2.66 -12.00 -11.17
CA ALA A 7 -3.53 -12.40 -12.28
C ALA A 7 -2.93 -12.10 -13.67
N LEU A 8 -2.12 -11.03 -13.78
CA LEU A 8 -1.35 -10.73 -15.00
C LEU A 8 -0.17 -11.68 -15.20
N ALA A 9 0.51 -12.06 -14.12
CA ALA A 9 1.70 -12.90 -14.15
C ALA A 9 1.40 -14.41 -14.32
N LYS A 10 0.17 -14.86 -14.02
CA LYS A 10 -0.23 -16.26 -14.21
C LYS A 10 -0.37 -16.59 -15.69
N ASP A 11 0.21 -17.73 -16.07
CA ASP A 11 0.03 -18.30 -17.41
C ASP A 11 -1.43 -18.68 -17.63
N LEU A 12 -1.93 -18.37 -18.83
CA LEU A 12 -3.22 -18.88 -19.27
C LEU A 12 -3.03 -20.33 -19.78
N PRO A 13 -4.07 -21.17 -19.66
CA PRO A 13 -4.06 -22.48 -20.29
C PRO A 13 -3.80 -22.36 -21.81
N LEU A 14 -3.05 -23.29 -22.39
CA LEU A 14 -2.62 -23.28 -23.79
C LEU A 14 -3.77 -23.13 -24.82
N ASN A 15 -5.00 -23.45 -24.43
CA ASN A 15 -6.20 -23.35 -25.28
C ASN A 15 -7.00 -22.05 -25.11
N VAL A 16 -6.57 -21.13 -24.23
CA VAL A 16 -7.30 -19.88 -23.95
C VAL A 16 -6.54 -18.68 -24.51
N ARG A 17 -7.24 -17.85 -25.30
CA ARG A 17 -6.68 -16.59 -25.81
C ARG A 17 -6.36 -15.64 -24.64
N GLY A 18 -5.16 -15.05 -24.66
CA GLY A 18 -4.68 -14.08 -23.68
C GLY A 18 -5.47 -12.78 -23.64
N THR A 19 -6.72 -12.83 -23.19
CA THR A 19 -7.63 -11.69 -23.06
C THR A 19 -7.84 -11.36 -21.58
N TYR A 20 -8.20 -10.10 -21.29
CA TYR A 20 -8.52 -9.70 -19.92
C TYR A 20 -9.74 -10.43 -19.36
N VAL A 21 -10.68 -10.83 -20.22
CA VAL A 21 -11.85 -11.62 -19.82
C VAL A 21 -11.41 -12.97 -19.27
N ALA A 22 -10.59 -13.70 -20.03
CA ALA A 22 -10.06 -14.98 -19.59
C ALA A 22 -9.23 -14.88 -18.29
N ARG A 23 -8.42 -13.82 -18.15
CA ARG A 23 -7.67 -13.56 -16.90
C ARG A 23 -8.59 -13.23 -15.73
N SER A 24 -9.66 -12.49 -15.97
CA SER A 24 -10.68 -12.16 -14.97
C SER A 24 -11.39 -13.43 -14.48
N ASP A 25 -11.85 -14.27 -15.40
CA ASP A 25 -12.56 -15.52 -15.09
C ASP A 25 -11.67 -16.49 -14.30
N LEU A 26 -10.39 -16.61 -14.67
CA LEU A 26 -9.43 -17.50 -13.99
C LEU A 26 -9.04 -17.01 -12.58
N SER A 27 -8.90 -15.70 -12.38
CA SER A 27 -8.40 -15.13 -11.12
C SER A 27 -9.49 -14.66 -10.16
N GLY A 28 -10.71 -14.50 -10.67
CA GLY A 28 -11.82 -13.85 -9.98
C GLY A 28 -11.60 -12.35 -9.73
N VAL A 29 -10.61 -11.74 -10.38
CA VAL A 29 -10.35 -10.29 -10.29
C VAL A 29 -11.09 -9.58 -11.42
N PRO A 30 -11.85 -8.50 -11.15
CA PRO A 30 -12.57 -7.80 -12.21
C PRO A 30 -11.65 -7.37 -13.37
N LEU A 31 -12.14 -7.56 -14.61
CA LEU A 31 -11.46 -7.19 -15.84
C LEU A 31 -10.88 -5.77 -15.81
N THR A 32 -11.66 -4.80 -15.34
CA THR A 32 -11.25 -3.38 -15.28
C THR A 32 -10.07 -3.18 -14.33
N THR A 33 -10.04 -3.92 -13.22
CA THR A 33 -8.92 -3.92 -12.27
C THR A 33 -7.64 -4.46 -12.91
N ILE A 34 -7.75 -5.55 -13.69
CA ILE A 34 -6.60 -6.13 -14.43
C ILE A 34 -6.08 -5.15 -15.48
N TRP A 35 -7.00 -4.54 -16.25
CA TRP A 35 -6.65 -3.54 -17.26
C TRP A 35 -5.89 -2.35 -16.64
N HIS A 36 -6.44 -1.75 -15.58
CA HIS A 36 -5.78 -0.64 -14.89
C HIS A 36 -4.42 -1.01 -14.30
N ARG A 37 -4.30 -2.25 -13.80
CA ARG A 37 -3.05 -2.77 -13.23
C ARG A 37 -1.94 -2.84 -14.28
N GLU A 38 -2.25 -3.36 -15.46
CA GLU A 38 -1.29 -3.45 -16.59
C GLU A 38 -0.92 -2.05 -17.12
N HIS A 39 -1.86 -1.10 -17.05
CA HIS A 39 -1.62 0.30 -17.44
C HIS A 39 -0.99 1.15 -16.32
N GLY A 40 -0.36 0.52 -15.32
CA GLY A 40 0.50 1.18 -14.35
C GLY A 40 -0.21 1.80 -13.14
N ARG A 41 -1.50 1.56 -12.93
CA ARG A 41 -2.17 2.01 -11.70
C ARG A 41 -1.61 1.22 -10.51
N PRO A 42 -1.01 1.86 -9.49
CA PRO A 42 -0.48 1.17 -8.32
C PRO A 42 -1.58 0.60 -7.44
N SER A 43 -1.23 -0.37 -6.59
CA SER A 43 -2.19 -0.97 -5.67
C SER A 43 -2.42 0.00 -4.53
N ILE A 44 -3.46 -0.20 -3.74
CA ILE A 44 -3.68 0.67 -2.58
C ILE A 44 -2.47 0.57 -1.65
N GLU A 45 -1.91 -0.62 -1.47
CA GLU A 45 -0.73 -0.87 -0.66
C GLU A 45 0.54 -0.23 -1.24
N GLU A 46 0.82 -0.41 -2.54
CA GLU A 46 1.99 0.22 -3.18
C GLU A 46 1.87 1.73 -3.20
N LYS A 47 0.66 2.25 -3.44
CA LYS A 47 0.38 3.68 -3.35
C LYS A 47 0.62 4.18 -1.93
N ALA A 48 0.15 3.45 -0.92
CA ALA A 48 0.38 3.80 0.48
C ALA A 48 1.88 3.85 0.81
N ARG A 49 2.64 2.83 0.39
CA ARG A 49 4.11 2.80 0.53
C ARG A 49 4.79 3.98 -0.16
N GLY A 50 4.40 4.29 -1.41
CA GLY A 50 4.94 5.44 -2.15
C GLY A 50 4.50 6.80 -1.58
N GLN A 51 3.46 6.83 -0.75
CA GLN A 51 2.97 8.03 -0.05
C GLN A 51 3.44 8.09 1.41
N GLN A 52 4.23 7.12 1.88
CA GLN A 52 4.82 7.19 3.21
C GLN A 52 5.78 8.38 3.26
N TYR A 53 5.55 9.25 4.23
CA TYR A 53 6.39 10.42 4.48
C TYR A 53 7.59 10.07 5.35
N LEU A 54 7.38 9.17 6.31
CA LEU A 54 8.39 8.69 7.25
C LEU A 54 8.90 7.33 6.81
N THR A 55 10.17 7.05 7.10
CA THR A 55 10.68 5.68 6.99
C THR A 55 10.02 4.78 8.05
N PRO A 56 9.95 3.44 7.85
CA PRO A 56 9.40 2.53 8.86
C PRO A 56 10.07 2.65 10.24
N GLU A 57 11.35 3.03 10.26
CA GLU A 57 12.14 3.25 11.47
C GLU A 57 11.72 4.54 12.18
N GLU A 58 11.55 5.64 11.43
CA GLU A 58 11.04 6.91 11.94
C GLU A 58 9.61 6.78 12.47
N GLU A 59 8.72 6.09 11.75
CA GLU A 59 7.34 5.84 12.20
C GLU A 59 7.36 5.09 13.54
N LYS A 60 8.20 4.07 13.68
CA LYS A 60 8.34 3.30 14.92
C LYS A 60 8.86 4.15 16.08
N ALA A 61 9.82 5.04 15.83
CA ALA A 61 10.34 5.96 16.83
C ALA A 61 9.25 6.95 17.28
N LEU A 62 8.50 7.52 16.33
CA LEU A 62 7.40 8.45 16.62
C LEU A 62 6.30 7.76 17.45
N VAL A 63 5.88 6.56 17.09
CA VAL A 63 4.88 5.79 17.84
C VAL A 63 5.36 5.51 19.26
N SER A 64 6.61 5.07 19.42
CA SER A 64 7.18 4.80 20.75
C SER A 64 7.18 6.05 21.64
N PHE A 65 7.53 7.20 21.06
CA PHE A 65 7.48 8.49 21.76
C PHE A 65 6.05 8.87 22.17
N LEU A 66 5.08 8.75 21.25
CA LEU A 66 3.68 9.09 21.53
C LEU A 66 3.07 8.21 22.62
N LEU A 67 3.39 6.91 22.62
CA LEU A 67 2.97 5.98 23.66
C LEU A 67 3.57 6.36 25.02
N LEU A 68 4.88 6.61 25.07
CA LEU A 68 5.57 7.02 26.29
C LEU A 68 4.97 8.31 26.87
N MET A 69 4.69 9.30 26.04
CA MET A 69 4.04 10.55 26.47
C MET A 69 2.63 10.31 27.03
N SER A 70 1.88 9.36 26.43
CA SER A 70 0.56 8.98 26.93
C SER A 70 0.65 8.28 28.29
N ASP A 71 1.60 7.36 28.46
CA ASP A 71 1.82 6.63 29.71
C ASP A 71 2.24 7.57 30.85
N LEU A 72 2.96 8.64 30.53
CA LEU A 72 3.31 9.73 31.46
C LEU A 72 2.14 10.69 31.77
N GLY A 73 0.94 10.42 31.24
CA GLY A 73 -0.26 11.24 31.45
C GLY A 73 -0.27 12.54 30.64
N GLN A 74 0.61 12.67 29.65
CA GLN A 74 0.74 13.86 28.80
C GLN A 74 0.56 13.50 27.32
N PRO A 75 -0.64 13.07 26.90
CA PRO A 75 -0.87 12.67 25.52
C PRO A 75 -0.63 13.84 24.55
N VAL A 76 0.20 13.60 23.54
CA VAL A 76 0.50 14.58 22.48
C VAL A 76 -0.74 14.79 21.63
N ARG A 77 -1.14 16.05 21.44
CA ARG A 77 -2.28 16.39 20.59
C ARG A 77 -1.96 16.11 19.12
N VAL A 78 -2.93 15.55 18.39
CA VAL A 78 -2.81 15.19 16.96
C VAL A 78 -2.24 16.33 16.10
N LYS A 79 -2.60 17.59 16.40
CA LYS A 79 -2.11 18.77 15.70
C LYS A 79 -0.58 18.94 15.70
N PHE A 80 0.14 18.32 16.63
CA PHE A 80 1.60 18.39 16.72
C PHE A 80 2.31 17.23 16.01
N ILE A 81 1.60 16.18 15.62
CA ILE A 81 2.18 15.01 14.92
C ILE A 81 2.87 15.43 13.61
N PRO A 82 2.30 16.30 12.75
CA PRO A 82 3.00 16.73 11.53
C PRO A 82 4.33 17.44 11.81
N SER A 83 4.39 18.27 12.87
CA SER A 83 5.62 18.96 13.26
C SER A 83 6.67 17.99 13.79
N LEU A 84 6.26 16.97 14.56
CA LEU A 84 7.16 15.92 15.04
C LEU A 84 7.68 15.05 13.88
N ALA A 85 6.81 14.69 12.93
CA ALA A 85 7.20 13.95 11.74
C ALA A 85 8.22 14.74 10.90
N LEU A 86 8.02 16.05 10.72
CA LEU A 86 8.98 16.91 10.01
C LEU A 86 10.36 16.95 10.68
N ILE A 87 10.42 16.88 12.02
CA ILE A 87 11.69 16.85 12.76
C ILE A 87 12.41 15.51 12.57
N LEU A 88 11.65 14.41 12.47
CA LEU A 88 12.18 13.05 12.32
C LEU A 88 12.63 12.72 10.89
N ALA A 89 11.97 13.27 9.86
CA ALA A 89 12.26 13.02 8.46
C ALA A 89 13.55 13.68 7.92
N ARG A 90 14.56 13.88 8.78
CA ARG A 90 15.86 14.53 8.47
C ARG A 90 16.97 13.50 8.38
#